data_AF-A0A151MIY1-F1
#
_entry.id   AF-A0A151MIY1-F1
#
_cell.length_a   1.000
_cell.length_b   1.000
_cell.length_c   1.000
_cell.angle_alpha   90.00
_cell.angle_beta   90.00
_cell.angle_gamma   90.00
#
_symmetry.space_group_name_H-M   'P 1'
#
loop_
_entity.id
_entity.type
_entity.pdbx_description
1 polymer ?
#
loop_
_entity_poly.entity_id
_entity_poly.type
_entity_poly.pdbx_seq_one_letter_code
_entity_poly.pdbx_strand_id
1 'polypeptide(L)'
;MRRVGVGLQVAQRFSASGLAAGSQKHGVLFLAAAPGWREAAALGPRFMFLVRSLLKMAANNVVLNRLEQKGAEADQVIEYLKQQVALLKEKAILQASLREEKKLRVENAKLKKEIEGLKQELIQAEIRNGVKQIAPPPSGTISTALFSEDLPQPTPLTASPSNPKDQIKVGEEEKKKKDKAEKKGEKKEKKHPPAAGGDDSKPIDVSCLDLRVGCIITAKKHPDADSLYVEEVDVGEASPRTVVSGLVKHVPLEQMQNRMAVLLCNLKPAKMRGVVSQAMVMCASSPDKVEILAPPSGSVPGERITFQGFPGEPEKELNPKKKIWEQIQPDLHTNDQYIATYKGVPFEVKGKGVCRAQTMANSGIK
;
A
#
# COMPACT_ATOMS: atom_id res chain seq x y z
N MET A 1 -16.66 -47.42 49.03
CA MET A 1 -17.17 -48.42 48.05
C MET A 1 -16.12 -48.55 46.95
N ARG A 2 -15.73 -49.74 46.47
CA ARG A 2 -16.33 -50.55 45.40
C ARG A 2 -16.68 -49.75 44.12
N ARG A 3 -16.32 -50.17 42.89
CA ARG A 3 -15.41 -51.23 42.38
C ARG A 3 -15.19 -51.02 40.85
N VAL A 4 -14.01 -51.40 40.32
CA VAL A 4 -13.69 -52.05 39.01
C VAL A 4 -14.39 -51.56 37.71
N GLY A 5 -13.73 -51.36 36.56
CA GLY A 5 -12.29 -51.47 36.20
C GLY A 5 -12.03 -52.13 34.81
N VAL A 6 -10.75 -52.28 34.42
CA VAL A 6 -10.21 -53.05 33.26
C VAL A 6 -10.47 -52.42 31.86
N GLY A 7 -9.55 -52.41 30.88
CA GLY A 7 -8.12 -52.81 30.78
C GLY A 7 -7.43 -52.06 29.61
N LEU A 8 -6.13 -51.77 29.62
CA LEU A 8 -4.97 -52.67 29.39
C LEU A 8 -4.82 -53.09 27.89
N GLN A 9 -3.72 -53.00 27.15
CA GLN A 9 -2.47 -52.19 27.07
C GLN A 9 -1.52 -52.87 26.03
N VAL A 10 -0.67 -52.09 25.34
CA VAL A 10 0.74 -52.44 24.94
C VAL A 10 1.04 -53.34 23.70
N ALA A 11 2.24 -53.11 23.13
CA ALA A 11 3.00 -53.81 22.05
C ALA A 11 2.45 -53.67 20.61
N GLN A 12 3.17 -53.19 19.58
CA GLN A 12 4.58 -52.78 19.32
C GLN A 12 5.60 -53.88 18.91
N ARG A 13 6.26 -53.64 17.76
CA ARG A 13 7.49 -54.24 17.16
C ARG A 13 7.38 -55.40 16.16
N PHE A 14 8.45 -55.47 15.34
CA PHE A 14 8.82 -56.39 14.25
C PHE A 14 7.97 -56.33 12.96
N SER A 15 8.45 -56.21 11.72
CA SER A 15 9.77 -56.05 11.05
C SER A 15 10.16 -57.18 10.08
N ALA A 16 10.29 -56.79 8.80
CA ALA A 16 11.10 -57.40 7.73
C ALA A 16 10.65 -58.69 7.02
N SER A 17 11.15 -58.79 5.77
CA SER A 17 11.30 -59.99 4.92
C SER A 17 10.05 -60.53 4.18
N GLY A 18 10.13 -60.61 2.85
CA GLY A 18 9.07 -61.21 2.01
C GLY A 18 9.18 -60.93 0.50
N LEU A 19 10.26 -61.37 -0.16
CA LEU A 19 10.30 -61.42 -1.64
C LEU A 19 9.43 -62.58 -2.16
N ALA A 20 8.60 -62.33 -3.17
CA ALA A 20 8.15 -63.37 -4.11
C ALA A 20 7.74 -62.72 -5.44
N ALA A 21 8.23 -63.27 -6.56
CA ALA A 21 7.74 -62.98 -7.90
C ALA A 21 7.03 -64.21 -8.49
N GLY A 22 6.00 -63.99 -9.30
CA GLY A 22 5.17 -65.03 -9.92
C GLY A 22 3.90 -64.38 -10.45
N SER A 23 3.79 -64.01 -11.73
CA SER A 23 3.81 -64.85 -12.94
C SER A 23 2.55 -65.69 -13.12
N GLN A 24 2.16 -65.86 -14.39
CA GLN A 24 0.82 -66.26 -14.83
C GLN A 24 0.39 -67.65 -14.35
N LYS A 25 -0.91 -67.80 -14.08
CA LYS A 25 -1.69 -69.00 -14.49
C LYS A 25 -3.19 -68.71 -14.56
N HIS A 26 -3.89 -69.46 -15.41
CA HIS A 26 -5.33 -69.32 -15.62
C HIS A 26 -6.10 -69.80 -14.39
N GLY A 27 -6.90 -68.92 -13.78
CA GLY A 27 -7.93 -69.28 -12.81
C GLY A 27 -9.26 -69.50 -13.52
N VAL A 28 -9.65 -70.77 -13.73
CA VAL A 28 -10.99 -71.12 -14.23
C VAL A 28 -12.01 -70.72 -13.17
N LEU A 29 -13.08 -70.02 -13.57
CA LEU A 29 -14.11 -69.56 -12.65
C LEU A 29 -14.94 -70.78 -12.16
N PHE A 30 -14.65 -71.25 -10.95
CA PHE A 30 -15.34 -72.38 -10.35
C PHE A 30 -16.76 -71.96 -9.94
N LEU A 31 -17.76 -72.33 -10.75
CA LEU A 31 -19.14 -71.88 -10.56
C LEU A 31 -19.81 -72.67 -9.43
N ALA A 32 -19.69 -72.16 -8.20
CA ALA A 32 -20.36 -72.73 -7.04
C ALA A 32 -21.89 -72.72 -7.23
N ALA A 33 -22.53 -73.89 -7.23
CA ALA A 33 -23.93 -74.04 -7.59
C ALA A 33 -24.86 -73.63 -6.43
N ALA A 34 -25.53 -72.48 -6.58
CA ALA A 34 -26.69 -72.13 -5.77
C ALA A 34 -27.98 -72.67 -6.43
N PRO A 35 -28.88 -73.37 -5.69
CA PRO A 35 -30.11 -73.92 -6.27
C PRO A 35 -31.12 -72.81 -6.57
N GLY A 36 -31.58 -72.72 -7.84
CA GLY A 36 -32.63 -71.78 -8.25
C GLY A 36 -32.70 -71.44 -9.74
N TRP A 37 -31.66 -71.71 -10.53
CA TRP A 37 -31.56 -71.26 -11.93
C TRP A 37 -31.98 -72.32 -12.96
N ARG A 38 -33.19 -72.89 -12.84
CA ARG A 38 -33.76 -73.81 -13.86
C ARG A 38 -34.96 -73.26 -14.65
N GLU A 39 -35.45 -72.05 -14.36
CA GLU A 39 -36.58 -71.44 -15.09
C GLU A 39 -36.22 -70.14 -15.84
N ALA A 40 -34.92 -69.77 -15.89
CA ALA A 40 -34.45 -68.57 -16.59
C ALA A 40 -34.47 -68.66 -18.14
N ALA A 41 -34.99 -69.74 -18.72
CA ALA A 41 -34.98 -70.00 -20.17
C ALA A 41 -36.08 -69.26 -20.97
N ALA A 42 -36.98 -68.53 -20.30
CA ALA A 42 -38.13 -67.87 -20.91
C ALA A 42 -37.96 -66.34 -21.16
N LEU A 43 -36.77 -65.77 -20.92
CA LEU A 43 -36.51 -64.34 -21.08
C LEU A 43 -35.75 -64.04 -22.38
N GLY A 44 -36.50 -63.57 -23.39
CA GLY A 44 -36.00 -63.28 -24.74
C GLY A 44 -34.93 -62.17 -24.82
N PRO A 45 -34.35 -61.93 -26.02
CA PRO A 45 -33.11 -61.18 -26.21
C PRO A 45 -33.10 -59.76 -25.59
N ARG A 46 -34.26 -59.10 -25.48
CA ARG A 46 -34.41 -57.81 -24.78
C ARG A 46 -33.88 -57.84 -23.34
N PHE A 47 -34.06 -58.95 -22.60
CA PHE A 47 -33.57 -59.07 -21.23
C PHE A 47 -32.04 -59.18 -21.17
N MET A 48 -31.42 -60.00 -22.03
CA MET A 48 -29.95 -60.07 -22.12
C MET A 48 -29.32 -58.75 -22.59
N PHE A 49 -29.99 -57.99 -23.46
CA PHE A 49 -29.55 -56.63 -23.81
C PHE A 49 -29.61 -55.68 -22.61
N LEU A 50 -30.67 -55.74 -21.79
CA LEU A 50 -30.79 -54.92 -20.58
C LEU A 50 -29.71 -55.26 -19.55
N VAL A 51 -29.46 -56.54 -19.28
CA VAL A 51 -28.42 -57.00 -18.36
C VAL A 51 -27.01 -56.61 -18.85
N ARG A 52 -26.72 -56.77 -20.16
CA ARG A 52 -25.45 -56.30 -20.75
C ARG A 52 -25.30 -54.79 -20.68
N SER A 53 -26.38 -54.03 -20.85
CA SER A 53 -26.38 -52.57 -20.72
C SER A 53 -26.07 -52.13 -19.28
N LEU A 54 -26.77 -52.70 -18.31
CA LEU A 54 -26.55 -52.44 -16.88
C LEU A 54 -25.11 -52.79 -16.45
N LEU A 55 -24.59 -53.95 -16.86
CA LEU A 55 -23.22 -54.36 -16.53
C LEU A 55 -22.17 -53.44 -17.16
N LYS A 56 -22.41 -52.95 -18.39
CA LYS A 56 -21.53 -51.99 -19.07
C LYS A 56 -21.57 -50.60 -18.43
N MET A 57 -22.75 -50.15 -17.98
CA MET A 57 -22.86 -48.92 -17.19
C MET A 57 -22.20 -49.06 -15.81
N ALA A 58 -22.34 -50.19 -15.12
CA ALA A 58 -21.65 -50.43 -13.85
C ALA A 58 -20.12 -50.39 -14.01
N ALA A 59 -19.58 -51.03 -15.06
CA ALA A 59 -18.15 -50.97 -15.37
C ALA A 59 -17.66 -49.54 -15.66
N ASN A 60 -18.45 -48.75 -16.42
CA ASN A 60 -18.13 -47.35 -16.70
C ASN A 60 -18.09 -46.50 -15.42
N ASN A 61 -19.05 -46.67 -14.50
CA ASN A 61 -19.08 -45.94 -13.23
C ASN A 61 -17.85 -46.28 -12.35
N VAL A 62 -17.41 -47.54 -12.30
CA VAL A 62 -16.18 -47.92 -11.56
C VAL A 62 -14.92 -47.27 -12.13
N VAL A 63 -14.86 -47.05 -13.45
CA VAL A 63 -13.78 -46.27 -14.08
C VAL A 63 -13.88 -44.78 -13.74
N LEU A 64 -15.10 -44.22 -13.75
CA LEU A 64 -15.38 -42.82 -13.44
C LEU A 64 -14.98 -42.48 -11.99
N ASN A 65 -15.45 -43.24 -11.00
CA ASN A 65 -15.09 -43.06 -9.59
C ASN A 65 -13.57 -43.18 -9.36
N ARG A 66 -12.86 -44.03 -10.13
CA ARG A 66 -11.39 -44.16 -10.05
C ARG A 66 -10.66 -42.97 -10.69
N LEU A 67 -11.25 -42.30 -11.66
CA LEU A 67 -10.72 -41.05 -12.23
C LEU A 67 -10.96 -39.88 -11.27
N GLU A 68 -12.15 -39.78 -10.67
CA GLU A 68 -12.49 -38.78 -9.66
C GLU A 68 -11.61 -38.90 -8.41
N GLN A 69 -11.41 -40.13 -7.90
CA GLN A 69 -10.49 -40.38 -6.79
C GLN A 69 -9.07 -39.90 -7.11
N LYS A 70 -8.56 -40.21 -8.32
CA LYS A 70 -7.23 -39.74 -8.75
C LYS A 70 -7.14 -38.24 -8.95
N GLY A 71 -8.24 -37.58 -9.33
CA GLY A 71 -8.36 -36.13 -9.33
C GLY A 71 -8.20 -35.58 -7.92
N ALA A 72 -8.99 -36.07 -6.97
CA ALA A 72 -8.93 -35.64 -5.57
C ALA A 72 -7.56 -35.91 -4.90
N GLU A 73 -6.91 -37.03 -5.21
CA GLU A 73 -5.54 -37.33 -4.78
C GLU A 73 -4.51 -36.35 -5.38
N ALA A 74 -4.66 -35.99 -6.66
CA ALA A 74 -3.81 -34.99 -7.30
C ALA A 74 -4.03 -33.57 -6.73
N ASP A 75 -5.28 -33.17 -6.49
CA ASP A 75 -5.63 -31.88 -5.89
C ASP A 75 -5.07 -31.75 -4.46
N GLN A 76 -5.12 -32.81 -3.66
CA GLN A 76 -4.47 -32.84 -2.33
C GLN A 76 -2.96 -32.65 -2.41
N VAL A 77 -2.28 -33.30 -3.38
CA VAL A 77 -0.85 -33.10 -3.63
C VAL A 77 -0.55 -31.68 -4.10
N ILE A 78 -1.40 -31.09 -4.94
CA ILE A 78 -1.28 -29.71 -5.42
C ILE A 78 -1.42 -28.72 -4.26
N GLU A 79 -2.41 -28.87 -3.36
CA GLU A 79 -2.54 -28.02 -2.18
C GLU A 79 -1.37 -28.16 -1.22
N TYR A 80 -0.89 -29.38 -0.97
CA TYR A 80 0.31 -29.60 -0.15
C TYR A 80 1.56 -28.90 -0.73
N LEU A 81 1.76 -28.98 -2.04
CA LEU A 81 2.87 -28.30 -2.73
C LEU A 81 2.71 -26.77 -2.72
N LYS A 82 1.48 -26.23 -2.86
CA LYS A 82 1.22 -24.79 -2.68
C LYS A 82 1.62 -24.33 -1.27
N GLN A 83 1.26 -25.09 -0.23
CA GLN A 83 1.60 -24.79 1.17
C GLN A 83 3.12 -24.84 1.40
N GLN A 84 3.83 -25.84 0.87
CA GLN A 84 5.30 -25.88 0.93
C GLN A 84 5.95 -24.68 0.24
N VAL A 85 5.46 -24.28 -0.95
CA VAL A 85 5.98 -23.12 -1.69
C VAL A 85 5.70 -21.81 -0.94
N ALA A 86 4.55 -21.68 -0.26
CA ALA A 86 4.26 -20.53 0.59
C ALA A 86 5.24 -20.42 1.77
N LEU A 87 5.44 -21.51 2.52
CA LEU A 87 6.39 -21.56 3.64
C LEU A 87 7.84 -21.29 3.21
N LEU A 88 8.24 -21.76 2.03
CA LEU A 88 9.58 -21.48 1.47
C LEU A 88 9.74 -20.00 1.07
N LYS A 89 8.70 -19.36 0.53
CA LYS A 89 8.69 -17.92 0.24
C LYS A 89 8.78 -17.09 1.52
N GLU A 90 7.96 -17.39 2.53
CA GLU A 90 7.98 -16.72 3.83
C GLU A 90 9.37 -16.84 4.49
N LYS A 91 9.92 -18.06 4.53
CA LYS A 91 11.28 -18.31 5.05
C LYS A 91 12.36 -17.53 4.30
N ALA A 92 12.24 -17.36 2.98
CA ALA A 92 13.17 -16.56 2.19
C ALA A 92 13.06 -15.06 2.51
N ILE A 93 11.85 -14.54 2.67
CA ILE A 93 11.59 -13.14 3.07
C ILE A 93 12.18 -12.87 4.47
N LEU A 94 11.91 -13.75 5.44
CA LEU A 94 12.47 -13.66 6.80
C LEU A 94 14.00 -13.79 6.81
N GLN A 95 14.60 -14.59 5.91
CA GLN A 95 16.05 -14.67 5.77
C GLN A 95 16.65 -13.41 5.13
N ALA A 96 15.93 -12.74 4.23
CA ALA A 96 16.34 -11.47 3.63
C ALA A 96 16.32 -10.34 4.68
N SER A 97 15.20 -10.14 5.38
CA SER A 97 15.08 -9.10 6.40
C SER A 97 16.08 -9.28 7.55
N LEU A 98 16.33 -10.52 8.00
CA LEU A 98 17.36 -10.80 9.01
C LEU A 98 18.80 -10.47 8.54
N ARG A 99 19.08 -10.54 7.22
CA ARG A 99 20.38 -10.12 6.67
C ARG A 99 20.51 -8.60 6.65
N GLU A 100 19.45 -7.89 6.26
CA GLU A 100 19.42 -6.43 6.26
C GLU A 100 19.47 -5.86 7.69
N GLU A 101 18.70 -6.41 8.63
CA GLU A 101 18.74 -6.03 10.05
C GLU A 101 20.16 -6.21 10.65
N LYS A 102 20.86 -7.28 10.27
CA LYS A 102 22.26 -7.50 10.67
C LYS A 102 23.22 -6.49 10.02
N LYS A 103 23.08 -6.20 8.73
CA LYS A 103 23.87 -5.15 8.04
C LYS A 103 23.66 -3.80 8.74
N LEU A 104 22.41 -3.41 8.94
CA LEU A 104 22.03 -2.16 9.59
C LEU A 104 22.54 -2.08 11.04
N ARG A 105 22.57 -3.18 11.81
CA ARG A 105 23.20 -3.17 13.15
C ARG A 105 24.71 -2.91 13.09
N VAL A 106 25.44 -3.52 12.16
CA VAL A 106 26.89 -3.29 11.99
C VAL A 106 27.16 -1.85 11.55
N GLU A 107 26.36 -1.34 10.61
CA GLU A 107 26.47 0.02 10.10
C GLU A 107 26.16 1.07 11.18
N ASN A 108 25.08 0.89 11.95
CA ASN A 108 24.77 1.75 13.10
C ASN A 108 25.85 1.67 14.21
N ALA A 109 26.50 0.53 14.40
CA ALA A 109 27.61 0.41 15.36
C ALA A 109 28.87 1.16 14.87
N LYS A 110 29.18 1.09 13.57
CA LYS A 110 30.26 1.87 12.94
C LYS A 110 30.00 3.37 13.03
N LEU A 111 28.80 3.83 12.63
CA LEU A 111 28.40 5.24 12.68
C LEU A 111 28.43 5.78 14.12
N LYS A 112 28.00 5.00 15.12
CA LYS A 112 28.13 5.39 16.54
C LYS A 112 29.59 5.57 16.98
N LYS A 113 30.51 4.71 16.52
CA LYS A 113 31.95 4.84 16.81
C LYS A 113 32.56 6.06 16.10
N GLU A 114 32.14 6.35 14.87
CA GLU A 114 32.58 7.52 14.10
C GLU A 114 32.08 8.83 14.71
N ILE A 115 30.80 8.88 15.13
CA ILE A 115 30.24 9.99 15.89
C ILE A 115 31.02 10.21 17.21
N GLU A 116 31.36 9.15 17.93
CA GLU A 116 32.09 9.28 19.19
C GLU A 116 33.55 9.73 18.99
N GLY A 117 34.21 9.29 17.90
CA GLY A 117 35.52 9.82 17.50
C GLY A 117 35.46 11.30 17.13
N LEU A 118 34.50 11.71 16.29
CA LEU A 118 34.31 13.11 15.90
C LEU A 118 33.96 14.03 17.08
N LYS A 119 33.20 13.54 18.07
CA LYS A 119 33.02 14.26 19.35
C LYS A 119 34.35 14.45 20.07
N GLN A 120 35.17 13.41 20.19
CA GLN A 120 36.46 13.50 20.88
C GLN A 120 37.45 14.43 20.17
N GLU A 121 37.42 14.48 18.83
CA GLU A 121 38.18 15.44 18.03
C GLU A 121 37.67 16.88 18.22
N LEU A 122 36.34 17.09 18.20
CA LEU A 122 35.71 18.39 18.51
C LEU A 122 36.08 18.85 19.92
N ILE A 123 35.97 17.96 20.92
CA ILE A 123 36.35 18.19 22.31
C ILE A 123 37.81 18.65 22.41
N GLN A 124 38.73 17.98 21.71
CA GLN A 124 40.13 18.42 21.69
C GLN A 124 40.33 19.77 20.99
N ALA A 125 39.58 20.06 19.91
CA ALA A 125 39.66 21.33 19.21
C ALA A 125 39.15 22.50 20.07
N GLU A 126 38.03 22.31 20.78
CA GLU A 126 37.48 23.26 21.76
C GLU A 126 38.50 23.56 22.88
N ILE A 127 39.10 22.53 23.47
CA ILE A 127 40.12 22.68 24.53
C ILE A 127 41.37 23.42 24.00
N ARG A 128 41.85 23.09 22.80
CA ARG A 128 42.99 23.80 22.17
C ARG A 128 42.66 25.28 21.89
N ASN A 129 41.41 25.60 21.60
CA ASN A 129 40.91 26.96 21.39
C ASN A 129 40.52 27.69 22.70
N GLY A 130 40.84 27.11 23.87
CA GLY A 130 40.63 27.74 25.18
C GLY A 130 39.20 27.68 25.73
N VAL A 131 38.30 26.90 25.11
CA VAL A 131 36.91 26.76 25.55
C VAL A 131 36.84 25.84 26.77
N LYS A 132 36.32 26.35 27.90
CA LYS A 132 36.04 25.52 29.09
C LYS A 132 34.81 24.64 28.82
N GLN A 133 34.98 23.33 28.89
CA GLN A 133 33.88 22.40 28.69
C GLN A 133 33.01 22.27 29.94
N ILE A 134 31.70 22.21 29.71
CA ILE A 134 30.70 21.84 30.71
C ILE A 134 30.27 20.41 30.38
N ALA A 135 30.52 19.46 31.27
CA ALA A 135 30.07 18.09 31.06
C ALA A 135 28.53 18.04 31.03
N PRO A 136 27.90 17.35 30.06
CA PRO A 136 26.46 17.14 30.10
C PRO A 136 26.11 16.33 31.37
N PRO A 137 25.10 16.74 32.14
CA PRO A 137 24.78 16.07 33.40
C PRO A 137 24.34 14.61 33.13
N PRO A 138 24.71 13.66 34.00
CA PRO A 138 24.20 12.30 33.89
C PRO A 138 22.67 12.31 34.08
N SER A 139 21.94 11.65 33.19
CA SER A 139 20.48 11.53 33.28
C SER A 139 20.04 10.70 34.48
N GLY A 140 20.00 11.30 35.67
CA GLY A 140 19.67 10.61 36.91
C GLY A 140 19.37 11.54 38.09
N THR A 141 18.08 11.61 38.44
CA THR A 141 17.56 11.97 39.77
C THR A 141 17.60 13.45 40.19
N ILE A 142 16.52 13.87 40.87
CA ILE A 142 16.27 15.21 41.40
C ILE A 142 16.77 15.29 42.85
N SER A 143 17.48 16.37 43.23
CA SER A 143 17.25 17.07 44.52
C SER A 143 18.04 18.37 44.70
N THR A 144 17.34 19.34 45.26
CA THR A 144 17.78 20.61 45.86
C THR A 144 18.94 20.51 46.87
N ALA A 145 19.87 21.48 46.79
CA ALA A 145 20.46 22.14 47.95
C ALA A 145 20.94 23.56 47.57
N LEU A 146 21.03 24.46 48.56
CA LEU A 146 21.26 25.90 48.40
C LEU A 146 22.73 26.24 48.08
N PHE A 147 22.95 27.36 47.38
CA PHE A 147 23.74 28.49 47.92
C PHE A 147 23.17 29.81 47.34
N SER A 148 23.44 30.96 47.97
CA SER A 148 22.74 32.24 47.77
C SER A 148 23.70 33.42 47.65
N GLU A 149 23.14 34.65 47.59
CA GLU A 149 23.80 35.97 47.50
C GLU A 149 24.48 36.26 46.13
N ASP A 150 24.55 37.47 45.56
CA ASP A 150 23.90 38.81 45.64
C ASP A 150 24.91 39.76 44.93
N LEU A 151 24.62 40.90 44.28
CA LEU A 151 23.37 41.59 43.88
C LEU A 151 23.62 42.33 42.49
N PRO A 152 23.17 43.55 42.09
CA PRO A 152 22.50 43.69 40.76
C PRO A 152 22.92 44.83 39.78
N GLN A 153 22.53 44.67 38.50
CA GLN A 153 22.11 45.75 37.54
C GLN A 153 23.16 46.83 37.10
N PRO A 154 22.84 47.82 36.24
CA PRO A 154 22.38 47.70 34.84
C PRO A 154 23.18 48.58 33.82
N THR A 155 22.66 48.73 32.59
CA THR A 155 23.14 49.58 31.47
C THR A 155 22.71 51.08 31.64
N PRO A 156 22.98 52.05 30.72
CA PRO A 156 23.66 52.05 29.40
C PRO A 156 24.68 53.21 29.18
N LEU A 157 25.15 53.46 27.92
CA LEU A 157 25.01 54.76 27.21
C LEU A 157 25.62 54.84 25.78
N THR A 158 25.17 55.87 25.05
CA THR A 158 25.47 56.35 23.67
C THR A 158 26.96 56.65 23.37
N ALA A 159 27.47 56.65 22.12
CA ALA A 159 27.13 57.64 21.07
C ALA A 159 27.76 57.40 19.66
N SER A 160 27.13 57.99 18.64
CA SER A 160 27.67 58.36 17.30
C SER A 160 28.10 59.85 17.31
N PRO A 161 28.78 60.46 16.29
CA PRO A 161 28.85 60.14 14.84
C PRO A 161 30.32 60.10 14.32
N SER A 162 30.74 60.19 13.03
CA SER A 162 30.27 61.01 11.88
C SER A 162 30.51 60.40 10.48
N ASN A 163 29.52 60.64 9.61
CA ASN A 163 29.58 60.54 8.14
C ASN A 163 30.35 61.78 7.58
N PRO A 164 30.84 61.81 6.33
CA PRO A 164 30.00 62.42 5.28
C PRO A 164 30.21 61.96 3.80
N LYS A 165 29.07 61.78 3.10
CA LYS A 165 28.75 62.35 1.76
C LYS A 165 29.45 61.79 0.49
N ASP A 166 28.91 61.94 -0.75
CA ASP A 166 27.69 62.62 -1.27
C ASP A 166 27.08 61.79 -2.43
N GLN A 167 25.75 61.62 -2.58
CA GLN A 167 24.78 62.34 -3.47
C GLN A 167 24.98 62.15 -5.01
N ILE A 168 23.97 62.17 -5.91
CA ILE A 168 22.58 62.70 -5.97
C ILE A 168 21.74 61.83 -6.98
N LYS A 169 20.42 61.54 -6.86
CA LYS A 169 19.21 62.27 -7.36
C LYS A 169 19.20 62.54 -8.90
N VAL A 170 18.14 62.57 -9.72
CA VAL A 170 16.64 62.67 -9.70
C VAL A 170 16.10 61.74 -10.88
N GLY A 171 14.83 61.42 -11.21
CA GLY A 171 13.48 61.98 -10.98
C GLY A 171 12.27 61.07 -11.34
N GLU A 172 11.29 61.59 -12.10
CA GLU A 172 9.83 61.37 -11.87
C GLU A 172 8.90 61.66 -13.10
N GLU A 173 7.57 61.65 -12.90
CA GLU A 173 6.40 61.91 -13.81
C GLU A 173 5.91 60.74 -14.72
N GLU A 174 4.61 60.34 -14.87
CA GLU A 174 3.25 60.98 -14.95
C GLU A 174 2.84 61.44 -16.38
N LYS A 175 1.59 61.37 -16.91
CA LYS A 175 0.23 60.97 -16.42
C LYS A 175 -0.79 60.71 -17.59
N LYS A 176 -2.01 60.29 -17.22
CA LYS A 176 -3.37 60.44 -17.86
C LYS A 176 -3.90 59.39 -18.88
N LYS A 177 -5.23 59.23 -19.11
CA LYS A 177 -6.48 59.11 -18.27
C LYS A 177 -7.75 59.35 -19.12
N LYS A 178 -8.77 58.47 -19.03
CA LYS A 178 -10.25 58.73 -19.06
C LYS A 178 -11.04 57.40 -19.11
N ASP A 179 -12.35 57.30 -18.83
CA ASP A 179 -13.23 57.76 -17.72
C ASP A 179 -14.71 57.49 -18.12
N LYS A 180 -15.44 56.69 -17.31
CA LYS A 180 -16.90 56.72 -16.97
C LYS A 180 -17.39 55.30 -16.60
N ALA A 181 -17.94 55.02 -15.41
CA ALA A 181 -19.20 55.49 -14.78
C ALA A 181 -20.46 54.85 -15.42
N GLU A 182 -21.52 54.41 -14.72
CA GLU A 182 -21.84 54.29 -13.28
C GLU A 182 -23.21 53.57 -13.16
N LYS A 183 -23.45 52.67 -12.18
CA LYS A 183 -24.73 52.62 -11.41
C LYS A 183 -24.82 51.60 -10.26
N LYS A 184 -25.80 51.88 -9.39
CA LYS A 184 -26.42 51.05 -8.33
C LYS A 184 -26.85 49.65 -8.85
N GLY A 185 -27.03 48.62 -8.02
CA GLY A 185 -26.85 48.54 -6.55
C GLY A 185 -27.82 47.52 -5.89
N GLU A 186 -27.91 47.59 -4.55
CA GLU A 186 -28.80 46.80 -3.65
C GLU A 186 -28.50 45.30 -3.45
N LYS A 187 -29.17 44.75 -2.43
CA LYS A 187 -28.83 43.55 -1.64
C LYS A 187 -30.11 42.78 -1.30
N LYS A 188 -30.19 41.47 -1.60
CA LYS A 188 -31.27 40.63 -1.06
C LYS A 188 -30.91 39.15 -0.94
N GLU A 189 -31.42 38.54 0.13
CA GLU A 189 -31.26 37.11 0.45
C GLU A 189 -32.31 36.22 -0.23
N LYS A 190 -31.97 34.93 -0.37
CA LYS A 190 -32.83 33.73 -0.27
C LYS A 190 -34.17 33.72 -1.04
N LYS A 191 -34.23 32.89 -2.10
CA LYS A 191 -34.89 31.54 -2.06
C LYS A 191 -34.82 30.81 -3.42
N HIS A 192 -34.96 29.48 -3.38
CA HIS A 192 -35.32 28.65 -4.56
C HIS A 192 -36.71 29.03 -5.10
N PRO A 193 -37.01 28.69 -6.37
CA PRO A 193 -37.99 27.60 -6.60
C PRO A 193 -37.47 26.63 -7.72
N PRO A 194 -38.26 25.74 -8.39
CA PRO A 194 -37.93 24.31 -8.30
C PRO A 194 -37.96 23.47 -9.61
N ALA A 195 -37.43 22.24 -9.50
CA ALA A 195 -37.87 20.98 -10.14
C ALA A 195 -37.98 20.80 -11.68
N ALA A 196 -37.65 19.57 -12.09
CA ALA A 196 -38.09 18.86 -13.30
C ALA A 196 -37.57 19.33 -14.69
N GLY A 197 -36.38 18.85 -15.04
CA GLY A 197 -35.90 18.66 -16.42
C GLY A 197 -34.87 17.53 -16.43
N GLY A 198 -35.01 16.55 -17.32
CA GLY A 198 -34.17 15.35 -17.32
C GLY A 198 -32.87 15.54 -18.09
N ASP A 199 -31.73 15.41 -17.41
CA ASP A 199 -30.38 15.26 -17.97
C ASP A 199 -29.52 14.43 -16.99
N ASP A 200 -28.48 13.75 -17.47
CA ASP A 200 -27.55 12.88 -16.71
C ASP A 200 -26.54 13.69 -15.85
N SER A 201 -27.06 14.74 -15.22
CA SER A 201 -26.36 15.78 -14.46
C SER A 201 -25.98 15.35 -13.04
N LYS A 202 -25.36 14.17 -12.90
CA LYS A 202 -24.66 13.82 -11.65
C LYS A 202 -23.56 14.88 -11.43
N PRO A 203 -23.49 15.55 -10.25
CA PRO A 203 -22.53 16.63 -10.04
C PRO A 203 -21.10 16.14 -10.24
N ILE A 204 -20.30 16.93 -10.98
CA ILE A 204 -18.88 16.64 -11.20
C ILE A 204 -18.12 17.09 -9.95
N ASP A 205 -17.99 16.17 -9.00
CA ASP A 205 -17.27 16.36 -7.75
C ASP A 205 -16.29 15.22 -7.46
N VAL A 206 -15.54 15.34 -6.37
CA VAL A 206 -14.49 14.40 -5.96
C VAL A 206 -15.00 12.97 -5.72
N SER A 207 -16.31 12.75 -5.52
CA SER A 207 -16.87 11.41 -5.33
C SER A 207 -16.79 10.53 -6.58
N CYS A 208 -16.69 11.13 -7.77
CA CYS A 208 -16.45 10.45 -9.04
C CYS A 208 -15.02 9.88 -9.16
N LEU A 209 -14.06 10.33 -8.34
CA LEU A 209 -12.68 9.83 -8.33
C LEU A 209 -12.53 8.58 -7.45
N ASP A 210 -11.82 7.57 -7.94
CA ASP A 210 -11.45 6.37 -7.17
C ASP A 210 -10.07 6.58 -6.55
N LEU A 211 -10.03 7.37 -5.48
CA LEU A 211 -8.83 7.62 -4.69
C LEU A 211 -8.68 6.52 -3.63
N ARG A 212 -7.56 5.80 -3.66
CA ARG A 212 -7.25 4.72 -2.69
C ARG A 212 -5.85 4.85 -2.11
N VAL A 213 -5.66 4.28 -0.94
CA VAL A 213 -4.34 3.99 -0.37
C VAL A 213 -3.71 2.83 -1.17
N GLY A 214 -2.41 2.92 -1.42
CA GLY A 214 -1.61 1.82 -1.95
C GLY A 214 -0.20 1.77 -1.38
N CYS A 215 0.48 0.64 -1.57
CA CYS A 215 1.87 0.42 -1.20
C CYS A 215 2.71 0.19 -2.45
N ILE A 216 3.74 1.01 -2.67
CA ILE A 216 4.72 0.82 -3.74
C ILE A 216 5.64 -0.34 -3.33
N ILE A 217 5.38 -1.55 -3.85
CA ILE A 217 6.10 -2.78 -3.51
C ILE A 217 7.53 -2.71 -4.04
N THR A 218 7.68 -2.38 -5.34
CA THR A 218 8.97 -2.12 -5.96
C THR A 218 8.89 -0.87 -6.84
N ALA A 219 9.96 -0.09 -6.84
CA ALA A 219 10.17 0.98 -7.80
C ALA A 219 11.51 0.77 -8.51
N LYS A 220 11.55 1.05 -9.82
CA LYS A 220 12.71 0.87 -10.72
C LYS A 220 12.78 2.09 -11.65
N LYS A 221 13.97 2.50 -12.12
CA LYS A 221 14.06 3.51 -13.20
C LYS A 221 13.44 2.97 -14.49
N HIS A 222 12.73 3.81 -15.24
CA HIS A 222 12.19 3.42 -16.54
C HIS A 222 13.36 3.20 -17.54
N PRO A 223 13.40 2.08 -18.29
CA PRO A 223 14.52 1.77 -19.19
C PRO A 223 14.76 2.87 -20.24
N ASP A 224 13.69 3.35 -20.87
CA ASP A 224 13.77 4.36 -21.95
C ASP A 224 13.53 5.82 -21.48
N ALA A 225 13.64 6.12 -20.17
CA ALA A 225 13.38 7.49 -19.67
C ALA A 225 13.99 7.79 -18.28
N ASP A 226 15.07 8.58 -18.25
CA ASP A 226 15.77 8.98 -17.01
C ASP A 226 14.92 9.75 -15.99
N SER A 227 13.83 10.39 -16.43
CA SER A 227 12.95 11.18 -15.58
C SER A 227 11.77 10.39 -14.99
N LEU A 228 11.62 9.10 -15.32
CA LEU A 228 10.47 8.28 -14.92
C LEU A 228 10.89 7.10 -14.03
N TYR A 229 10.08 6.81 -13.02
CA TYR A 229 10.07 5.52 -12.35
C TYR A 229 8.95 4.63 -12.91
N VAL A 230 9.18 3.32 -12.86
CA VAL A 230 8.16 2.28 -13.04
C VAL A 230 7.99 1.59 -11.69
N GLU A 231 6.75 1.54 -11.23
CA GLU A 231 6.35 1.13 -9.89
C GLU A 231 5.36 -0.03 -9.97
N GLU A 232 5.54 -1.04 -9.12
CA GLU A 232 4.58 -2.12 -8.87
C GLU A 232 3.85 -1.78 -7.56
N VAL A 233 2.57 -1.42 -7.64
CA VAL A 233 1.82 -0.85 -6.52
C VAL A 233 0.66 -1.75 -6.12
N ASP A 234 0.65 -2.21 -4.87
CA ASP A 234 -0.53 -2.83 -4.27
C ASP A 234 -1.60 -1.78 -3.99
N VAL A 235 -2.83 -2.04 -4.44
CA VAL A 235 -4.03 -1.21 -4.21
C VAL A 235 -5.21 -2.05 -3.68
N GLY A 236 -4.92 -3.14 -2.98
CA GLY A 236 -5.92 -4.07 -2.43
C GLY A 236 -6.65 -4.89 -3.51
N GLU A 237 -6.01 -5.10 -4.65
CA GLU A 237 -6.56 -5.85 -5.79
C GLU A 237 -5.78 -7.17 -5.98
N ALA A 238 -6.36 -8.13 -6.73
CA ALA A 238 -5.79 -9.48 -6.89
C ALA A 238 -4.40 -9.52 -7.57
N SER A 239 -3.95 -8.41 -8.14
CA SER A 239 -2.62 -8.21 -8.71
C SER A 239 -2.17 -6.76 -8.50
N PRO A 240 -0.89 -6.50 -8.16
CA PRO A 240 -0.36 -5.14 -8.16
C PRO A 240 -0.52 -4.44 -9.51
N ARG A 241 -0.74 -3.14 -9.49
CA ARG A 241 -0.82 -2.30 -10.69
C ARG A 241 0.54 -1.76 -11.09
N THR A 242 0.79 -1.67 -12.39
CA THR A 242 1.94 -0.92 -12.92
C THR A 242 1.61 0.57 -12.93
N VAL A 243 2.48 1.39 -12.34
CA VAL A 243 2.39 2.85 -12.31
C VAL A 243 3.68 3.46 -12.85
N VAL A 244 3.57 4.59 -13.55
CA VAL A 244 4.72 5.32 -14.10
C VAL A 244 4.70 6.74 -13.58
N SER A 245 5.68 7.11 -12.74
CA SER A 245 5.72 8.42 -12.05
C SER A 245 6.88 9.29 -12.54
N GLY A 246 6.70 10.62 -12.48
CA GLY A 246 7.72 11.60 -12.85
C GLY A 246 8.71 11.96 -11.75
N LEU A 247 8.87 11.11 -10.73
CA LEU A 247 9.40 11.52 -9.42
C LEU A 247 10.93 11.44 -9.26
N VAL A 248 11.68 11.01 -10.29
CA VAL A 248 13.14 10.78 -10.22
C VAL A 248 13.95 12.01 -9.80
N LYS A 249 13.44 13.23 -10.05
CA LYS A 249 14.09 14.49 -9.65
C LYS A 249 13.72 14.96 -8.23
N HIS A 250 12.73 14.35 -7.59
CA HIS A 250 12.11 14.85 -6.36
C HIS A 250 12.16 13.86 -5.19
N VAL A 251 12.08 12.55 -5.47
CA VAL A 251 12.14 11.49 -4.47
C VAL A 251 13.20 10.46 -4.89
N PRO A 252 14.21 10.16 -4.07
CA PRO A 252 15.22 9.16 -4.41
C PRO A 252 14.63 7.74 -4.36
N LEU A 253 15.19 6.85 -5.19
CA LEU A 253 14.69 5.48 -5.41
C LEU A 253 14.52 4.66 -4.13
N GLU A 254 15.35 4.90 -3.11
CA GLU A 254 15.29 4.25 -1.80
C GLU A 254 14.03 4.66 -1.01
N GLN A 255 13.62 5.93 -1.12
CA GLN A 255 12.39 6.46 -0.51
C GLN A 255 11.12 6.14 -1.33
N MET A 256 11.23 5.35 -2.39
CA MET A 256 10.08 4.82 -3.15
C MET A 256 9.75 3.38 -2.78
N GLN A 257 10.70 2.59 -2.25
CA GLN A 257 10.45 1.19 -1.91
C GLN A 257 9.60 1.05 -0.65
N ASN A 258 8.61 0.15 -0.68
CA ASN A 258 7.65 -0.10 0.40
C ASN A 258 6.94 1.17 0.93
N ARG A 259 6.77 2.19 0.08
CA ARG A 259 6.17 3.47 0.47
C ARG A 259 4.65 3.43 0.32
N MET A 260 3.95 3.79 1.40
CA MET A 260 2.52 4.06 1.35
C MET A 260 2.24 5.41 0.66
N ALA A 261 1.29 5.41 -0.27
CA ALA A 261 0.89 6.58 -1.04
C ALA A 261 -0.63 6.60 -1.26
N VAL A 262 -1.16 7.75 -1.69
CA VAL A 262 -2.52 7.85 -2.25
C VAL A 262 -2.43 7.76 -3.77
N LEU A 263 -3.31 6.98 -4.40
CA LEU A 263 -3.37 6.82 -5.85
C LEU A 263 -4.78 7.07 -6.41
N LEU A 264 -4.85 7.59 -7.64
CA LEU A 264 -6.06 7.68 -8.43
C LEU A 264 -6.17 6.47 -9.37
N CYS A 265 -7.15 5.60 -9.11
CA CYS A 265 -7.25 4.25 -9.67
C CYS A 265 -8.27 4.10 -10.81
N ASN A 266 -9.08 5.11 -11.12
CA ASN A 266 -10.07 5.08 -12.21
C ASN A 266 -9.75 5.98 -13.40
N LEU A 267 -8.52 6.51 -13.51
CA LEU A 267 -8.05 7.09 -14.76
C LEU A 267 -7.95 6.03 -15.87
N LYS A 268 -8.21 6.44 -17.11
CA LYS A 268 -7.98 5.58 -18.28
C LYS A 268 -6.48 5.24 -18.40
N PRO A 269 -6.09 3.95 -18.46
CA PRO A 269 -4.68 3.57 -18.53
C PRO A 269 -3.93 4.20 -19.71
N ALA A 270 -2.78 4.79 -19.43
CA ALA A 270 -2.01 5.59 -20.39
C ALA A 270 -0.64 4.97 -20.68
N LYS A 271 -0.20 5.00 -21.95
CA LYS A 271 1.14 4.54 -22.34
C LYS A 271 2.16 5.66 -22.19
N MET A 272 3.12 5.47 -21.29
CA MET A 272 4.26 6.37 -21.08
C MET A 272 5.53 5.63 -21.49
N ARG A 273 6.18 6.10 -22.57
CA ARG A 273 7.45 5.57 -23.09
C ARG A 273 7.50 4.05 -23.36
N GLY A 274 6.34 3.41 -23.51
CA GLY A 274 6.18 1.98 -23.82
C GLY A 274 5.41 1.23 -22.73
N VAL A 275 5.62 1.60 -21.46
CA VAL A 275 4.95 1.02 -20.29
C VAL A 275 3.53 1.60 -20.13
N VAL A 276 2.58 0.80 -19.66
CA VAL A 276 1.21 1.24 -19.36
C VAL A 276 1.11 1.60 -17.88
N SER A 277 0.80 2.87 -17.56
CA SER A 277 0.41 3.28 -16.21
C SER A 277 -1.09 3.02 -16.02
N GLN A 278 -1.44 2.30 -14.94
CA GLN A 278 -2.80 1.87 -14.59
C GLN A 278 -3.39 2.64 -13.39
N ALA A 279 -2.63 3.57 -12.82
CA ALA A 279 -3.03 4.54 -11.81
C ALA A 279 -2.09 5.76 -11.89
N MET A 280 -2.26 6.72 -10.97
CA MET A 280 -1.40 7.89 -10.81
C MET A 280 -1.16 8.14 -9.31
N VAL A 281 0.10 8.40 -8.91
CA VAL A 281 0.47 8.72 -7.52
C VAL A 281 0.15 10.18 -7.22
N MET A 282 -0.72 10.42 -6.25
CA MET A 282 -1.16 11.77 -5.87
C MET A 282 -0.07 12.52 -5.13
N CYS A 283 0.30 13.71 -5.60
CA CYS A 283 1.39 14.50 -5.06
C CYS A 283 0.96 15.96 -4.81
N ALA A 284 1.44 16.57 -3.72
CA ALA A 284 1.47 18.02 -3.61
C ALA A 284 2.54 18.56 -4.58
N SER A 285 2.21 19.61 -5.34
CA SER A 285 3.09 20.13 -6.40
C SER A 285 3.17 21.67 -6.40
N SER A 286 4.39 22.17 -6.60
CA SER A 286 4.76 23.57 -6.80
C SER A 286 5.81 23.63 -7.91
N PRO A 287 6.17 24.81 -8.44
CA PRO A 287 7.16 24.92 -9.53
C PRO A 287 8.50 24.23 -9.22
N ASP A 288 8.94 24.30 -7.95
CA ASP A 288 10.28 23.88 -7.52
C ASP A 288 10.32 22.51 -6.83
N LYS A 289 9.17 22.00 -6.34
CA LYS A 289 9.09 20.80 -5.49
C LYS A 289 7.83 19.97 -5.75
N VAL A 290 7.96 18.66 -5.57
CA VAL A 290 6.86 17.68 -5.58
C VAL A 290 7.02 16.75 -4.38
N GLU A 291 5.93 16.49 -3.65
CA GLU A 291 5.89 15.56 -2.51
C GLU A 291 4.73 14.58 -2.64
N ILE A 292 5.00 13.28 -2.51
CA ILE A 292 3.97 12.24 -2.48
C ILE A 292 3.08 12.45 -1.24
N LEU A 293 1.75 12.43 -1.43
CA LEU A 293 0.81 12.50 -0.31
C LEU A 293 0.89 11.21 0.53
N ALA A 294 1.26 11.37 1.80
CA ALA A 294 1.33 10.30 2.77
C ALA A 294 -0.08 10.04 3.36
N PRO A 295 -0.60 8.80 3.30
CA PRO A 295 -1.80 8.41 4.04
C PRO A 295 -1.51 8.32 5.56
N PRO A 296 -2.53 8.32 6.42
CA PRO A 296 -2.35 8.23 7.87
C PRO A 296 -1.72 6.89 8.29
N SER A 297 -1.05 6.89 9.44
CA SER A 297 -0.37 5.71 10.00
C SER A 297 -1.32 4.53 10.18
N GLY A 298 -0.89 3.33 9.79
CA GLY A 298 -1.70 2.12 9.85
C GLY A 298 -2.72 1.95 8.73
N SER A 299 -2.71 2.81 7.70
CA SER A 299 -3.47 2.59 6.47
C SER A 299 -3.00 1.33 5.73
N VAL A 300 -3.91 0.67 5.02
CA VAL A 300 -3.71 -0.60 4.31
C VAL A 300 -4.01 -0.40 2.81
N PRO A 301 -3.31 -1.09 1.89
CA PRO A 301 -3.63 -1.05 0.46
C PRO A 301 -5.10 -1.35 0.16
N GLY A 302 -5.70 -0.55 -0.72
CA GLY A 302 -7.10 -0.64 -1.13
C GLY A 302 -8.09 0.16 -0.29
N GLU A 303 -7.69 0.75 0.84
CA GLU A 303 -8.58 1.63 1.61
C GLU A 303 -8.93 2.89 0.81
N ARG A 304 -10.22 3.10 0.55
CA ARG A 304 -10.72 4.25 -0.23
C ARG A 304 -10.64 5.54 0.60
N ILE A 305 -10.08 6.59 0.00
CA ILE A 305 -10.15 7.95 0.54
C ILE A 305 -11.58 8.47 0.41
N THR A 306 -12.13 9.04 1.48
CA THR A 306 -13.47 9.62 1.47
C THR A 306 -13.46 11.07 1.96
N PHE A 307 -14.51 11.80 1.56
CA PHE A 307 -14.63 13.24 1.74
C PHE A 307 -15.96 13.55 2.42
N GLN A 308 -15.92 14.25 3.56
CA GLN A 308 -17.12 14.64 4.27
C GLN A 308 -17.98 15.59 3.42
N GLY A 309 -19.28 15.30 3.28
CA GLY A 309 -20.20 16.10 2.47
C GLY A 309 -20.26 15.76 0.97
N PHE A 310 -19.40 14.86 0.45
CA PHE A 310 -19.44 14.40 -0.95
C PHE A 310 -19.76 12.89 -1.04
N PRO A 311 -21.03 12.48 -0.78
CA PRO A 311 -21.43 11.08 -0.81
C PRO A 311 -21.58 10.56 -2.26
N GLY A 312 -20.72 9.63 -2.67
CA GLY A 312 -20.86 8.97 -3.96
C GLY A 312 -19.90 7.82 -4.22
N GLU A 313 -20.24 6.99 -5.19
CA GLU A 313 -19.40 5.95 -5.76
C GLU A 313 -18.62 6.47 -6.99
N PRO A 314 -17.36 6.03 -7.21
CA PRO A 314 -16.54 6.47 -8.33
C PRO A 314 -17.09 6.03 -9.69
N GLU A 315 -16.72 6.73 -10.77
CA GLU A 315 -16.89 6.17 -12.13
C GLU A 315 -15.92 4.98 -12.32
N LYS A 316 -16.33 3.91 -13.03
CA LYS A 316 -15.48 2.73 -13.27
C LYS A 316 -14.23 3.03 -14.10
N GLU A 317 -14.35 3.94 -15.07
CA GLU A 317 -13.24 4.56 -15.81
C GLU A 317 -13.67 6.01 -16.12
N LEU A 318 -12.86 6.98 -15.73
CA LEU A 318 -13.10 8.40 -15.98
C LEU A 318 -13.01 8.68 -17.48
N ASN A 319 -14.10 9.16 -18.08
CA ASN A 319 -14.15 9.46 -19.50
C ASN A 319 -13.31 10.71 -19.85
N PRO A 320 -12.20 10.61 -20.62
CA PRO A 320 -11.35 11.76 -20.93
C PRO A 320 -12.06 12.89 -21.70
N LYS A 321 -13.17 12.60 -22.39
CA LYS A 321 -13.98 13.63 -23.08
C LYS A 321 -14.73 14.54 -22.10
N LYS A 322 -15.08 14.04 -20.90
CA LYS A 322 -15.75 14.84 -19.84
C LYS A 322 -14.78 15.75 -19.09
N LYS A 323 -13.47 15.50 -19.14
CA LYS A 323 -12.43 16.23 -18.39
C LYS A 323 -12.74 16.39 -16.89
N ILE A 324 -13.20 15.30 -16.26
CA ILE A 324 -13.61 15.29 -14.84
C ILE A 324 -12.42 15.66 -13.93
N TRP A 325 -11.26 15.08 -14.21
CA TRP A 325 -10.05 15.37 -13.45
C TRP A 325 -9.66 16.85 -13.54
N GLU A 326 -9.65 17.43 -14.75
CA GLU A 326 -9.26 18.82 -14.96
C GLU A 326 -10.27 19.85 -14.40
N GLN A 327 -11.51 19.43 -14.15
CA GLN A 327 -12.51 20.25 -13.43
C GLN A 327 -12.35 20.18 -11.89
N ILE A 328 -11.84 19.05 -11.37
CA ILE A 328 -11.68 18.82 -9.92
C ILE A 328 -10.29 19.27 -9.42
N GLN A 329 -9.25 19.11 -10.24
CA GLN A 329 -7.85 19.38 -9.89
C GLN A 329 -7.59 20.82 -9.38
N PRO A 330 -8.23 21.90 -9.89
CA PRO A 330 -8.06 23.25 -9.35
C PRO A 330 -8.53 23.41 -7.90
N ASP A 331 -9.50 22.61 -7.45
CA ASP A 331 -10.02 22.62 -6.09
C ASP A 331 -9.18 21.75 -5.12
N LEU A 332 -8.24 20.93 -5.64
CA LEU A 332 -7.40 20.03 -4.85
C LEU A 332 -6.09 20.70 -4.43
N HIS A 333 -5.95 20.95 -3.13
CA HIS A 333 -4.79 21.63 -2.55
C HIS A 333 -4.51 21.17 -1.12
N THR A 334 -3.25 21.26 -0.69
CA THR A 334 -2.92 21.16 0.74
C THR A 334 -3.29 22.44 1.47
N ASN A 335 -3.63 22.36 2.75
CA ASN A 335 -3.88 23.53 3.62
C ASN A 335 -2.62 23.94 4.40
N ASP A 336 -2.75 24.95 5.29
CA ASP A 336 -1.68 25.43 6.19
C ASP A 336 -1.08 24.33 7.10
N GLN A 337 -1.83 23.25 7.36
CA GLN A 337 -1.42 22.11 8.19
C GLN A 337 -0.84 20.95 7.36
N TYR A 338 -0.52 21.19 6.07
CA TYR A 338 -0.03 20.20 5.10
C TYR A 338 -1.06 19.10 4.74
N ILE A 339 -2.30 19.18 5.25
CA ILE A 339 -3.35 18.20 5.02
C ILE A 339 -3.88 18.38 3.60
N ALA A 340 -4.03 17.29 2.84
CA ALA A 340 -4.63 17.31 1.51
C ALA A 340 -6.13 17.56 1.60
N THR A 341 -6.68 18.48 0.79
CA THR A 341 -8.10 18.83 0.80
C THR A 341 -8.71 18.95 -0.61
N TYR A 342 -10.03 18.79 -0.69
CA TYR A 342 -10.88 19.21 -1.80
C TYR A 342 -11.85 20.27 -1.27
N LYS A 343 -11.80 21.51 -1.78
CA LYS A 343 -12.65 22.62 -1.30
C LYS A 343 -12.58 22.82 0.23
N GLY A 344 -11.41 22.58 0.84
CA GLY A 344 -11.20 22.62 2.29
C GLY A 344 -11.62 21.37 3.06
N VAL A 345 -12.32 20.41 2.44
CA VAL A 345 -12.64 19.10 3.05
C VAL A 345 -11.42 18.17 3.00
N PRO A 346 -10.92 17.64 4.13
CA PRO A 346 -9.77 16.74 4.13
C PRO A 346 -9.97 15.43 3.36
N PHE A 347 -8.86 14.91 2.82
CA PHE A 347 -8.73 13.53 2.36
C PHE A 347 -8.71 12.60 3.61
N GLU A 348 -9.80 11.89 3.91
CA GLU A 348 -9.89 11.02 5.10
C GLU A 348 -9.83 9.51 4.73
N VAL A 349 -8.98 8.76 5.42
CA VAL A 349 -9.09 7.29 5.55
C VAL A 349 -9.92 7.00 6.80
N LYS A 350 -11.12 6.44 6.60
CA LYS A 350 -12.13 6.23 7.63
C LYS A 350 -11.56 5.57 8.88
N GLY A 351 -11.65 6.26 10.01
CA GLY A 351 -11.20 5.74 11.32
C GLY A 351 -9.68 5.69 11.52
N LYS A 352 -8.88 6.21 10.58
CA LYS A 352 -7.41 6.28 10.68
C LYS A 352 -6.87 7.70 10.62
N GLY A 353 -7.59 8.63 9.98
CA GLY A 353 -7.25 10.06 9.95
C GLY A 353 -7.07 10.59 8.52
N VAL A 354 -6.24 11.61 8.37
CA VAL A 354 -6.14 12.40 7.12
C VAL A 354 -4.81 12.21 6.37
N CYS A 355 -4.85 12.34 5.05
CA CYS A 355 -3.68 12.33 4.19
C CYS A 355 -2.97 13.71 4.20
N ARG A 356 -1.63 13.72 4.10
CA ARG A 356 -0.83 14.97 4.16
C ARG A 356 0.44 14.94 3.31
N ALA A 357 0.91 16.11 2.90
CA ALA A 357 2.26 16.32 2.40
C ALA A 357 3.30 16.22 3.55
N GLN A 358 4.60 16.32 3.24
CA GLN A 358 5.66 16.33 4.25
C GLN A 358 5.96 17.76 4.73
N THR A 359 6.11 18.72 3.82
CA THR A 359 6.37 20.14 4.13
C THR A 359 5.62 21.13 3.22
N MET A 360 4.83 20.65 2.25
CA MET A 360 4.16 21.51 1.25
C MET A 360 2.75 21.91 1.68
N ALA A 361 2.60 23.10 2.26
CA ALA A 361 1.31 23.74 2.55
C ALA A 361 0.83 24.56 1.35
N ASN A 362 -0.49 24.83 1.26
CA ASN A 362 -1.12 25.69 0.25
C ASN A 362 -0.68 25.40 -1.20
N SER A 363 -0.40 24.12 -1.48
CA SER A 363 0.21 23.64 -2.73
C SER A 363 -0.79 22.81 -3.53
N GLY A 364 -0.84 23.01 -4.85
CA GLY A 364 -1.80 22.34 -5.73
C GLY A 364 -1.49 20.84 -5.88
N ILE A 365 -2.48 20.00 -5.66
CA ILE A 365 -2.35 18.54 -5.78
C ILE A 365 -2.49 18.13 -7.25
N LYS A 366 -1.66 17.19 -7.69
CA LYS A 366 -1.65 16.61 -9.04
C LYS A 366 -1.42 15.11 -9.01
#